data_AF-A0A439LXX1-F1
#
_entry.id   AF-A0A439LXX1-F1
#
_cell.length_a   1.000
_cell.length_b   1.000
_cell.length_c   1.000
_cell.angle_alpha   90.00
_cell.angle_beta   90.00
_cell.angle_gamma   90.00
#
_symmetry.space_group_name_H-M   'P 1'
#
loop_
_entity.id
_entity.type
_entity.pdbx_description
1 polymer ?
#
loop_
_entity_poly.entity_id
_entity_poly.type
_entity_poly.pdbx_seq_one_letter_code
_entity_poly.pdbx_strand_id
1 'polypeptide(L)'
;MVPLTQEDVKRALPNHLRASVTQNLVDTLNQISNDPVVAENIRDNFVSYTSVLKDGKFKTEDYLSAVTYVSFKLMGFNNEDAYARTFPLRYSALLGKGASKKDISAYVSAYHKGKLVNLIMEQSLVPVWVLNQDLAQKAINHLAVLMTTANSEKVQAEAAIGLLAHLKKPEPKGGFQINLDTTESSGMRDMREMIEKLASQQQELIKSGQMKTIDVAAARLINKEEATDV
;
A
#
# COMPACT_ATOMS: atom_id res chain seq x y z
N MET A 1 21.43 -0.44 15.70
CA MET A 1 20.53 -0.42 14.53
C MET A 1 20.08 -1.84 14.26
N VAL A 2 18.78 -2.10 14.16
CA VAL A 2 18.28 -3.45 13.84
C VAL A 2 18.17 -3.55 12.32
N PRO A 3 18.93 -4.45 11.67
CA PRO A 3 18.78 -4.70 10.23
C PRO A 3 17.37 -5.22 9.95
N LEU A 4 16.80 -4.82 8.82
CA LEU A 4 15.46 -5.28 8.45
C LEU A 4 15.53 -6.79 8.18
N THR A 5 14.60 -7.56 8.74
CA THR A 5 14.55 -9.02 8.52
C THR A 5 13.64 -9.36 7.34
N GLN A 6 13.77 -10.59 6.84
CA GLN A 6 12.87 -11.09 5.78
C GLN A 6 11.41 -11.11 6.24
N GLU A 7 11.15 -11.34 7.54
CA GLU A 7 9.80 -11.33 8.09
C GLU A 7 9.19 -9.94 8.13
N ASP A 8 9.99 -8.92 8.46
CA ASP A 8 9.54 -7.52 8.48
C ASP A 8 9.09 -7.08 7.08
N VAL A 9 9.87 -7.44 6.05
CA VAL A 9 9.54 -7.15 4.64
C VAL A 9 8.28 -7.92 4.21
N LYS A 10 8.14 -9.19 4.57
CA LYS A 10 6.94 -9.99 4.27
C LYS A 10 5.68 -9.43 4.94
N ARG A 11 5.81 -8.86 6.15
CA ARG A 11 4.69 -8.24 6.88
C ARG A 11 4.25 -6.93 6.22
N ALA A 12 5.20 -6.15 5.72
CA ALA A 12 4.92 -4.89 5.05
C ALA A 12 4.26 -5.05 3.67
N LEU A 13 4.58 -6.13 2.94
CA LEU A 13 4.11 -6.35 1.57
C LEU A 13 2.71 -7.00 1.49
N PRO A 14 1.94 -6.71 0.41
CA PRO A 14 0.69 -7.39 0.11
C PRO A 14 0.86 -8.92 -0.01
N ASN A 15 -0.18 -9.68 0.37
CA ASN A 15 -0.16 -11.15 0.41
C ASN A 15 0.38 -11.79 -0.88
N HIS A 16 0.02 -11.26 -2.04
CA HIS A 16 0.41 -11.80 -3.34
C HIS A 16 1.88 -11.56 -3.71
N LEU A 17 2.60 -10.66 -3.02
CA LEU A 17 4.02 -10.37 -3.23
C LEU A 17 4.93 -10.94 -2.12
N ARG A 18 4.37 -11.58 -1.08
CA ARG A 18 5.19 -12.18 -0.02
C ARG A 18 6.12 -13.29 -0.53
N ALA A 19 5.70 -13.99 -1.57
CA ALA A 19 6.49 -15.05 -2.20
C ALA A 19 7.69 -14.51 -3.00
N SER A 20 7.66 -13.25 -3.45
CA SER A 20 8.78 -12.64 -4.18
C SER A 20 9.84 -12.00 -3.27
N VAL A 21 9.69 -12.10 -1.94
CA VAL A 21 10.67 -11.58 -0.98
C VAL A 21 11.84 -12.54 -0.85
N THR A 22 12.91 -12.25 -1.58
CA THR A 22 14.18 -12.98 -1.49
C THR A 22 15.09 -12.39 -0.42
N GLN A 23 16.01 -13.20 0.12
CA GLN A 23 17.04 -12.71 1.04
C GLN A 23 17.90 -11.61 0.38
N ASN A 24 18.23 -11.79 -0.91
CA ASN A 24 18.96 -10.78 -1.69
C ASN A 24 18.27 -9.40 -1.69
N LEU A 25 16.94 -9.35 -1.71
CA LEU A 25 16.22 -8.07 -1.67
C LEU A 25 16.38 -7.40 -0.31
N VAL A 26 16.27 -8.17 0.78
CA VAL A 26 16.46 -7.69 2.15
C VAL A 26 17.89 -7.19 2.35
N ASP A 27 18.88 -7.93 1.83
CA ASP A 27 20.29 -7.54 1.92
C ASP A 27 20.55 -6.27 1.11
N THR A 28 19.97 -6.16 -0.10
CA THR A 28 20.06 -4.95 -0.93
C THR A 28 19.45 -3.75 -0.23
N LEU A 29 18.31 -3.92 0.45
CA LEU A 29 17.65 -2.86 1.21
C LEU A 29 18.49 -2.43 2.42
N ASN A 30 19.09 -3.38 3.14
CA ASN A 30 19.97 -3.10 4.27
C ASN A 30 21.28 -2.43 3.85
N GLN A 31 21.75 -2.69 2.63
CA GLN A 31 22.99 -2.13 2.06
C GLN A 31 22.73 -1.01 1.04
N ILE A 32 21.53 -0.43 1.01
CA ILE A 32 21.11 0.50 -0.06
C ILE A 32 21.89 1.81 -0.07
N SER A 33 22.44 2.21 1.07
CA SER A 33 23.27 3.39 1.23
C SER A 33 24.33 3.15 2.30
N ASN A 34 25.53 3.70 2.09
CA ASN A 34 26.59 3.72 3.08
C ASN A 34 26.31 4.70 4.24
N ASP A 35 25.40 5.65 4.02
CA ASP A 35 24.94 6.57 5.06
C ASP A 35 23.78 5.91 5.85
N PRO A 36 23.97 5.65 7.17
CA PRO A 36 22.97 5.02 8.01
C PRO A 36 21.62 5.75 8.04
N VAL A 37 21.63 7.09 8.02
CA VAL A 37 20.42 7.91 8.11
C VAL A 37 19.64 7.83 6.79
N VAL A 38 20.35 7.87 5.66
CA VAL A 38 19.73 7.71 4.33
C VAL A 38 19.15 6.30 4.18
N ALA A 39 19.88 5.28 4.62
CA ALA A 39 19.42 3.90 4.57
C ALA A 39 18.18 3.65 5.44
N GLU A 40 18.09 4.30 6.60
CA GLU A 40 16.91 4.26 7.47
C GLU A 40 15.69 4.92 6.81
N ASN A 41 15.84 6.14 6.32
CA ASN A 41 14.76 6.84 5.60
C ASN A 41 14.22 6.03 4.41
N ILE A 42 15.10 5.40 3.62
CA ILE A 42 14.68 4.57 2.49
C ILE A 42 13.91 3.33 2.97
N ARG A 43 14.34 2.70 4.07
CA ARG A 43 13.66 1.53 4.66
C ARG A 43 12.27 1.90 5.18
N ASP A 44 12.15 3.01 5.89
CA ASP A 44 10.87 3.49 6.42
C ASP A 44 9.91 3.88 5.31
N ASN A 45 10.41 4.56 4.28
CA ASN A 45 9.64 4.88 3.08
C ASN A 45 9.20 3.62 2.33
N PHE A 46 10.05 2.59 2.26
CA PHE A 46 9.70 1.31 1.62
C PHE A 46 8.54 0.64 2.33
N VAL A 47 8.52 0.63 3.66
CA VAL A 47 7.41 0.06 4.43
C VAL A 47 6.15 0.93 4.34
N SER A 48 6.32 2.26 4.33
CA SER A 48 5.20 3.21 4.34
C SER A 48 4.42 3.23 3.02
N TYR A 49 5.09 3.01 1.89
CA TYR A 49 4.48 3.12 0.56
C TYR A 49 4.02 1.79 -0.03
N THR A 50 3.94 0.71 0.76
CA THR A 50 3.55 -0.62 0.26
C THR A 50 2.11 -0.69 -0.23
N SER A 51 1.27 0.28 0.13
CA SER A 51 -0.07 0.44 -0.44
C SER A 51 -0.06 0.64 -1.95
N VAL A 52 0.97 1.26 -2.54
CA VAL A 52 1.10 1.42 -4.01
C VAL A 52 1.16 0.08 -4.72
N LEU A 53 1.65 -0.96 -4.04
CA LEU A 53 1.73 -2.31 -4.58
C LEU A 53 0.39 -3.07 -4.53
N LYS A 54 -0.60 -2.58 -3.78
CA LYS A 54 -1.93 -3.23 -3.72
C LYS A 54 -2.69 -3.06 -5.04
N ASP A 55 -2.58 -1.88 -5.66
CA ASP A 55 -3.33 -1.52 -6.87
C ASP A 55 -2.54 -1.78 -8.17
N GLY A 56 -1.28 -2.21 -8.07
CA GLY A 56 -0.34 -2.22 -9.18
C GLY A 56 0.24 -3.60 -9.52
N LYS A 57 0.39 -3.89 -10.83
CA LYS A 57 1.17 -5.03 -11.35
C LYS A 57 2.67 -4.70 -11.40
N PHE A 58 3.24 -4.19 -10.31
CA PHE A 58 4.65 -3.78 -10.26
C PHE A 58 5.52 -4.89 -9.67
N LYS A 59 6.75 -5.00 -10.18
CA LYS A 59 7.76 -5.90 -9.60
C LYS A 59 8.35 -5.28 -8.33
N THR A 60 8.72 -6.12 -7.36
CA THR A 60 9.29 -5.66 -6.08
C THR A 60 10.65 -4.94 -6.29
N GLU A 61 11.43 -5.35 -7.29
CA GLU A 61 12.72 -4.72 -7.66
C GLU A 61 12.53 -3.29 -8.23
N ASP A 62 11.55 -3.13 -9.13
CA ASP A 62 11.20 -1.82 -9.70
C ASP A 62 10.67 -0.88 -8.60
N TYR A 63 9.92 -1.43 -7.65
CA TYR A 63 9.42 -0.72 -6.49
C TYR A 63 10.53 -0.26 -5.55
N LEU A 64 11.47 -1.13 -5.21
CA LEU A 64 12.65 -0.77 -4.42
C LEU A 64 13.39 0.41 -5.05
N SER A 65 13.63 0.32 -6.37
CA SER A 65 14.32 1.38 -7.12
C SER A 65 13.53 2.69 -7.10
N ALA A 66 12.20 2.62 -7.24
CA ALA A 66 11.33 3.79 -7.26
C ALA A 66 11.24 4.47 -5.88
N VAL A 67 11.12 3.69 -4.79
CA VAL A 67 11.15 4.22 -3.42
C VAL A 67 12.49 4.90 -3.13
N THR A 68 13.60 4.27 -3.54
CA THR A 68 14.94 4.85 -3.37
C THR A 68 15.05 6.18 -4.11
N TYR A 69 14.53 6.25 -5.34
CA TYR A 69 14.55 7.47 -6.15
C TYR A 69 13.73 8.58 -5.50
N VAL A 70 12.51 8.28 -5.08
CA VAL A 70 11.64 9.25 -4.39
C VAL A 70 12.26 9.68 -3.06
N SER A 71 12.90 8.77 -2.32
CA SER A 71 13.59 9.12 -1.07
C SER A 71 14.70 10.16 -1.31
N PHE A 72 15.53 9.98 -2.34
CA PHE A 72 16.51 11.00 -2.71
C PHE A 72 15.85 12.31 -3.17
N LYS A 73 14.72 12.24 -3.88
CA LYS A 73 13.94 13.44 -4.23
C LYS A 73 13.45 14.21 -3.01
N LEU A 74 12.94 13.51 -1.99
CA LEU A 74 12.47 14.10 -0.73
C LEU A 74 13.62 14.70 0.09
N MET A 75 14.84 14.14 -0.03
CA MET A 75 16.06 14.71 0.55
C MET A 75 16.57 15.97 -0.17
N GLY A 76 15.91 16.41 -1.25
CA GLY A 76 16.24 17.63 -1.99
C GLY A 76 17.16 17.43 -3.19
N PHE A 77 17.49 16.19 -3.56
CA PHE A 77 18.29 15.94 -4.76
C PHE A 77 17.50 16.28 -6.04
N ASN A 78 18.21 16.79 -7.06
CA ASN A 78 17.63 17.00 -8.38
C ASN A 78 17.36 15.65 -9.06
N ASN A 79 16.66 15.65 -10.20
CA ASN A 79 16.24 14.41 -10.86
C ASN A 79 17.44 13.58 -11.35
N GLU A 80 18.50 14.24 -11.82
CA GLU A 80 19.69 13.55 -12.32
C GLU A 80 20.49 12.91 -11.19
N ASP A 81 20.71 13.64 -10.09
CA ASP A 81 21.40 13.15 -8.91
C ASP A 81 20.65 11.99 -8.26
N ALA A 82 19.33 12.10 -8.12
CA ALA A 82 18.50 11.03 -7.60
C ALA A 82 18.59 9.78 -8.49
N TYR A 83 18.58 9.94 -9.82
CA TYR A 83 18.70 8.85 -10.77
C TYR A 83 20.09 8.19 -10.76
N ALA A 84 21.14 8.99 -10.65
CA ALA A 84 22.52 8.51 -10.58
C ALA A 84 22.76 7.69 -9.30
N ARG A 85 22.16 8.10 -8.18
CA ARG A 85 22.27 7.38 -6.90
C ARG A 85 21.44 6.11 -6.86
N THR A 86 20.28 6.07 -7.52
CA THR A 86 19.49 4.84 -7.61
C THR A 86 20.05 3.83 -8.60
N PHE A 87 20.63 4.29 -9.71
CA PHE A 87 21.15 3.42 -10.75
C PHE A 87 22.61 3.74 -11.10
N PRO A 88 23.56 3.57 -10.16
CA PRO A 88 24.95 3.97 -10.36
C PRO A 88 25.60 3.28 -11.57
N LEU A 89 25.37 1.97 -11.72
CA LEU A 89 25.85 1.18 -12.86
C LEU A 89 25.28 1.64 -14.21
N ARG A 90 24.00 2.01 -14.24
CA ARG A 90 23.34 2.46 -15.47
C ARG A 90 23.80 3.86 -15.85
N TYR A 91 23.96 4.73 -14.87
CA TYR A 91 24.47 6.09 -15.06
C TYR A 91 25.93 6.06 -15.54
N SER A 92 26.80 5.24 -14.93
CA SER A 92 28.19 5.08 -15.37
C SER A 92 28.28 4.49 -16.78
N ALA A 93 27.40 3.55 -17.15
CA ALA A 93 27.35 3.00 -18.51
C ALA A 93 26.91 4.04 -19.55
N LEU A 94 26.01 4.96 -19.20
CA LEU A 94 25.61 6.07 -20.08
C LEU A 94 26.77 7.06 -20.29
N LEU A 95 27.50 7.38 -19.22
CA LEU A 95 28.70 8.22 -19.30
C LEU A 95 29.81 7.55 -20.13
N GLY A 96 30.06 6.25 -19.92
CA GLY A 96 31.06 5.49 -20.67
C GLY A 96 30.73 5.34 -22.16
N LYS A 97 29.45 5.39 -22.53
CA LYS A 97 28.99 5.44 -23.94
C LYS A 97 29.10 6.83 -24.56
N GLY A 98 29.53 7.85 -23.80
CA GLY A 98 29.58 9.22 -24.28
C GLY A 98 28.20 9.84 -24.53
N ALA A 99 27.15 9.36 -23.84
CA ALA A 99 25.81 9.91 -23.99
C ALA A 99 25.81 11.41 -23.66
N SER A 100 25.10 12.21 -24.47
CA SER A 100 25.03 13.65 -24.22
C SER A 100 24.22 13.93 -22.95
N LYS A 101 24.45 15.09 -22.31
CA LYS A 101 23.62 15.54 -21.17
C LYS A 101 22.13 15.57 -21.52
N LYS A 102 21.79 15.83 -22.79
CA LYS A 102 20.40 15.84 -23.27
C LYS A 102 19.80 14.44 -23.26
N ASP A 103 20.56 13.43 -23.66
CA ASP A 103 20.10 12.03 -23.69
C ASP A 103 19.92 11.50 -22.26
N ILE A 104 20.88 11.80 -21.37
CA ILE A 104 20.79 11.47 -19.94
C ILE A 104 19.53 12.11 -19.34
N SER A 105 19.32 13.41 -19.58
CA SER A 105 18.12 14.13 -19.12
C SER A 105 16.82 13.52 -19.66
N ALA A 106 16.81 13.02 -20.90
CA ALA A 106 15.65 12.32 -21.45
C ALA A 106 15.34 11.01 -20.71
N TYR A 107 16.36 10.19 -20.40
CA TYR A 107 16.18 8.96 -19.61
C TYR A 107 15.69 9.24 -18.19
N VAL A 108 16.30 10.23 -17.53
CA VAL A 108 15.92 10.68 -16.19
C VAL A 108 14.46 11.17 -16.18
N SER A 109 14.09 11.99 -17.17
CA SER A 109 12.73 12.51 -17.32
C SER A 109 11.71 11.41 -17.58
N ALA A 110 12.06 10.41 -18.40
CA ALA A 110 11.19 9.27 -18.66
C ALA A 110 10.96 8.43 -17.40
N TYR A 111 12.00 8.21 -16.59
CA TYR A 111 11.86 7.50 -15.31
C TYR A 111 11.03 8.30 -14.31
N HIS A 112 11.28 9.59 -14.16
CA HIS A 112 10.52 10.46 -13.26
C HIS A 112 9.04 10.51 -13.58
N LYS A 113 8.68 10.51 -14.88
CA LYS A 113 7.28 10.47 -15.35
C LYS A 113 6.63 9.08 -15.25
N GLY A 114 7.38 8.06 -14.85
CA GLY A 114 6.88 6.70 -14.72
C GLY A 114 5.76 6.60 -13.69
N LYS A 115 4.74 5.78 -13.99
CA LYS A 115 3.55 5.61 -13.13
C LYS A 115 3.91 5.24 -11.69
N LEU A 116 4.84 4.33 -11.51
CA LEU A 116 5.26 3.87 -10.17
C LEU A 116 5.88 4.99 -9.34
N VAL A 117 6.77 5.78 -9.95
CA VAL A 117 7.43 6.92 -9.29
C VAL A 117 6.39 7.98 -8.91
N ASN A 118 5.45 8.29 -9.79
CA ASN A 118 4.40 9.26 -9.52
C ASN A 118 3.46 8.80 -8.39
N LEU A 119 3.04 7.53 -8.38
CA LEU A 119 2.18 7.00 -7.31
C LEU A 119 2.86 7.07 -5.94
N ILE A 120 4.16 6.74 -5.87
CA ILE A 120 4.93 6.85 -4.63
C ILE A 120 5.12 8.32 -4.24
N MET A 121 5.39 9.20 -5.20
CA MET A 121 5.52 10.63 -4.97
C MET A 121 4.21 11.21 -4.42
N GLU A 122 3.07 10.89 -5.03
CA GLU A 122 1.74 11.30 -4.57
C GLU A 122 1.47 10.88 -3.13
N GLN A 123 1.85 9.64 -2.76
CA GLN A 123 1.71 9.17 -1.38
C GLN A 123 2.67 9.87 -0.41
N SER A 124 3.85 10.28 -0.87
CA SER A 124 4.83 10.99 -0.05
C SER A 124 4.48 12.46 0.20
N LEU A 125 3.65 13.07 -0.65
CA LEU A 125 3.29 14.46 -0.52
C LEU A 125 2.32 14.66 0.64
N VAL A 126 2.64 15.64 1.49
CA VAL A 126 1.74 16.10 2.55
C VAL A 126 0.46 16.61 1.89
N PRO A 127 -0.74 16.12 2.26
CA PRO A 127 -1.98 16.57 1.65
C PRO A 127 -2.13 18.08 1.75
N VAL A 128 -2.57 18.72 0.66
CA VAL A 128 -2.67 20.19 0.54
C VAL A 128 -3.49 20.81 1.67
N TRP A 129 -4.52 20.12 2.16
CA TRP A 129 -5.36 20.58 3.27
C TRP A 129 -4.64 20.56 4.63
N VAL A 130 -3.66 19.68 4.84
CA VAL A 130 -2.80 19.67 6.03
C VAL A 130 -1.79 20.81 5.93
N LEU A 131 -1.16 20.97 4.76
CA LEU A 131 -0.16 22.01 4.54
C LEU A 131 -0.74 23.42 4.75
N ASN A 132 -1.96 23.65 4.28
CA ASN A 132 -2.64 24.95 4.35
C ASN A 132 -3.64 25.04 5.53
N GLN A 133 -3.43 24.25 6.58
CA GLN A 133 -4.34 24.22 7.73
C GLN A 133 -4.46 25.61 8.39
N ASP A 134 -3.39 26.40 8.41
CA ASP A 134 -3.39 27.75 8.98
C ASP A 134 -4.28 28.72 8.17
N LEU A 135 -4.20 28.67 6.83
CA LEU A 135 -5.04 29.44 5.93
C LEU A 135 -6.50 29.00 6.03
N ALA A 136 -6.74 27.68 6.16
CA ALA A 136 -8.07 27.14 6.39
C ALA A 136 -8.66 27.66 7.71
N GLN A 137 -7.88 27.68 8.80
CA GLN A 137 -8.32 28.23 10.08
C GLN A 137 -8.59 29.73 10.01
N LYS A 138 -7.75 30.50 9.30
CA LYS A 138 -7.97 31.94 9.06
C LYS A 138 -9.27 32.18 8.28
N ALA A 139 -9.56 31.35 7.28
CA ALA A 139 -10.80 31.43 6.51
C ALA A 139 -12.03 31.14 7.40
N ILE A 140 -11.97 30.11 8.26
CA ILE A 140 -13.03 29.81 9.24
C ILE A 140 -13.26 31.01 10.18
N ASN A 141 -12.19 31.60 10.71
CA ASN A 141 -12.30 32.77 11.58
C ASN A 141 -12.93 33.96 10.85
N HIS A 142 -12.58 34.17 9.58
CA HIS A 142 -13.17 35.23 8.76
C HIS A 142 -14.67 34.99 8.50
N LEU A 143 -15.07 33.74 8.21
CA LEU A 143 -16.48 33.38 8.06
C LEU A 143 -17.27 33.62 9.36
N ALA A 144 -16.68 33.34 10.53
CA ALA A 144 -17.33 33.62 11.81
C ALA A 144 -17.57 35.12 12.05
N VAL A 145 -16.64 35.98 11.61
CA VAL A 145 -16.83 37.44 11.65
C VAL A 145 -17.94 37.85 10.67
N LEU A 146 -17.88 37.41 9.41
CA LEU A 146 -18.90 37.75 8.41
C LEU A 146 -20.31 37.32 8.81
N MET A 147 -20.46 36.17 9.47
CA MET A 147 -21.74 35.68 9.98
C MET A 147 -22.39 36.66 10.99
N THR A 148 -21.59 37.39 11.77
CA THR A 148 -22.09 38.26 12.84
C THR A 148 -22.09 39.75 12.47
N THR A 149 -21.19 40.18 11.60
CA THR A 149 -20.98 41.62 11.31
C THR A 149 -21.38 42.05 9.90
N ALA A 150 -21.69 41.14 8.98
CA ALA A 150 -22.03 41.54 7.60
C ALA A 150 -23.40 42.27 7.53
N ASN A 151 -23.51 43.28 6.69
CA ASN A 151 -24.76 44.06 6.53
C ASN A 151 -25.86 43.33 5.75
N SER A 152 -25.51 42.26 5.02
CA SER A 152 -26.46 41.49 4.22
C SER A 152 -26.78 40.17 4.91
N GLU A 153 -28.05 39.93 5.20
CA GLU A 153 -28.54 38.66 5.77
C GLU A 153 -28.17 37.47 4.88
N LYS A 154 -28.10 37.67 3.56
CA LYS A 154 -27.65 36.64 2.61
C LYS A 154 -26.19 36.24 2.86
N VAL A 155 -25.30 37.21 3.06
CA VAL A 155 -23.87 36.96 3.33
C VAL A 155 -23.69 36.31 4.70
N GLN A 156 -24.50 36.70 5.70
CA GLN A 156 -24.50 36.06 7.00
C GLN A 156 -24.92 34.58 6.90
N ALA A 157 -25.99 34.30 6.15
CA ALA A 157 -26.47 32.94 5.91
C ALA A 157 -25.45 32.09 5.12
N GLU A 158 -24.83 32.63 4.07
CA GLU A 158 -23.78 31.95 3.31
C GLU A 158 -22.56 31.64 4.18
N ALA A 159 -22.16 32.57 5.05
CA ALA A 159 -21.07 32.36 6.00
C ALA A 159 -21.41 31.27 7.03
N ALA A 160 -22.64 31.27 7.56
CA ALA A 160 -23.12 30.23 8.48
C ALA A 160 -23.14 28.84 7.81
N ILE A 161 -23.60 28.74 6.55
CA ILE A 161 -23.59 27.51 5.77
C ILE A 161 -22.14 27.02 5.55
N GLY A 162 -21.23 27.93 5.19
CA GLY A 162 -19.81 27.62 5.01
C GLY A 162 -19.16 27.07 6.28
N LEU A 163 -19.45 27.66 7.45
CA LEU A 163 -18.99 27.16 8.74
C LEU A 163 -19.55 25.78 9.06
N LEU A 164 -20.86 25.56 8.87
CA LEU A 164 -21.49 24.26 9.12
C LEU A 164 -20.93 23.16 8.19
N ALA A 165 -20.58 23.50 6.95
CA ALA A 165 -19.99 22.55 6.00
C ALA A 165 -18.55 22.18 6.38
N HIS A 166 -17.70 23.15 6.75
CA HIS A 166 -16.27 22.93 7.03
C HIS A 166 -15.98 22.47 8.46
N LEU A 167 -16.86 22.78 9.42
CA LEU A 167 -16.78 22.30 10.80
C LEU A 167 -17.62 21.03 11.02
N LYS A 168 -18.30 20.53 9.98
CA LYS A 168 -18.96 19.22 10.04
C LYS A 168 -17.92 18.19 10.46
N LYS A 169 -18.26 17.34 11.44
CA LYS A 169 -17.43 16.19 11.78
C LYS A 169 -17.05 15.48 10.48
N PRO A 170 -15.76 15.23 10.21
CA PRO A 170 -15.35 14.56 8.98
C PRO A 170 -16.16 13.28 8.88
N GLU A 171 -16.88 13.13 7.76
CA GLU A 171 -17.49 11.84 7.47
C GLU A 171 -16.35 10.81 7.52
N PRO A 172 -16.55 9.67 8.19
CA PRO A 172 -15.50 8.69 8.33
C PRO A 172 -14.94 8.38 6.94
N LYS A 173 -13.75 8.92 6.64
CA LYS A 173 -12.98 8.67 5.41
C LYS A 173 -12.37 7.28 5.54
N GLY A 174 -13.28 6.34 5.47
CA GLY A 174 -13.20 5.05 6.10
C GLY A 174 -14.61 4.49 6.07
N GLY A 175 -15.23 4.53 4.89
CA GLY A 175 -15.92 3.32 4.50
C GLY A 175 -14.90 2.20 4.69
N PHE A 176 -14.99 1.51 5.82
CA PHE A 176 -15.04 0.07 5.79
C PHE A 176 -16.18 -0.31 4.82
N GLN A 177 -15.98 -0.03 3.52
CA GLN A 177 -16.30 -0.99 2.51
C GLN A 177 -15.40 -2.15 2.88
N ILE A 178 -15.91 -2.99 3.78
CA ILE A 178 -15.72 -4.41 3.63
C ILE A 178 -16.28 -4.65 2.22
N ASN A 179 -15.43 -4.47 1.21
CA ASN A 179 -15.61 -5.14 -0.05
C ASN A 179 -15.54 -6.60 0.34
N LEU A 180 -16.70 -7.13 0.72
CA LEU A 180 -17.04 -8.54 0.78
C LEU A 180 -17.02 -9.13 -0.64
N ASP A 181 -16.47 -8.42 -1.62
CA ASP A 181 -15.67 -8.97 -2.72
C ASP A 181 -14.28 -9.46 -2.22
N THR A 182 -14.21 -10.02 -1.01
CA THR A 182 -13.36 -11.18 -0.81
C THR A 182 -13.89 -12.25 -1.74
N THR A 183 -13.42 -12.21 -2.98
CA THR A 183 -13.17 -13.37 -3.83
C THR A 183 -13.02 -14.57 -2.91
N GLU A 184 -14.01 -15.47 -2.98
CA GLU A 184 -14.11 -16.68 -2.16
C GLU A 184 -12.71 -17.13 -1.73
N SER A 185 -12.37 -16.85 -0.46
CA SER A 185 -11.09 -17.26 0.13
C SER A 185 -10.87 -18.71 -0.31
N SER A 186 -9.75 -19.03 -0.97
CA SER A 186 -9.60 -20.35 -1.60
C SER A 186 -9.86 -21.48 -0.61
N GLY A 187 -9.60 -21.25 0.69
CA GLY A 187 -9.96 -22.17 1.76
C GLY A 187 -11.46 -22.49 1.88
N MET A 188 -12.39 -21.56 1.61
CA MET A 188 -13.82 -21.86 1.60
C MET A 188 -14.23 -22.67 0.37
N ARG A 189 -13.61 -22.43 -0.79
CA ARG A 189 -13.88 -23.20 -2.00
C ARG A 189 -13.33 -24.63 -1.87
N ASP A 190 -12.12 -24.77 -1.34
CA ASP A 190 -11.50 -26.06 -1.02
C ASP A 190 -12.31 -26.84 0.03
N MET A 191 -12.82 -26.14 1.06
CA MET A 191 -13.67 -26.76 2.07
C MET A 191 -15.03 -27.19 1.50
N ARG A 192 -15.62 -26.42 0.59
CA ARG A 192 -16.86 -26.77 -0.10
C ARG A 192 -16.67 -28.00 -1.00
N GLU A 193 -15.57 -28.08 -1.75
CA GLU A 193 -15.22 -29.26 -2.54
C GLU A 193 -14.96 -30.50 -1.69
N MET A 194 -14.28 -30.35 -0.54
CA MET A 194 -14.09 -31.46 0.41
C MET A 194 -15.42 -31.95 1.00
N ILE A 195 -16.31 -31.03 1.38
CA ILE A 195 -17.65 -31.38 1.91
C ILE A 195 -18.48 -32.08 0.84
N GLU A 196 -18.41 -31.64 -0.41
CA GLU A 196 -19.14 -32.25 -1.53
C GLU A 196 -18.62 -33.68 -1.85
N LYS A 197 -17.31 -33.89 -1.79
CA LYS A 197 -16.69 -35.22 -1.91
C LYS A 197 -17.05 -36.13 -0.73
N LEU A 198 -17.04 -35.60 0.50
CA LEU A 198 -17.42 -36.36 1.69
C LEU A 198 -18.90 -36.75 1.64
N ALA A 199 -19.78 -35.83 1.26
CA ALA A 199 -21.21 -36.06 1.14
C ALA A 199 -21.54 -37.11 0.06
N SER A 200 -20.86 -37.06 -1.09
CA SER A 200 -21.05 -38.07 -2.15
C SER A 200 -20.57 -39.45 -1.72
N GLN A 201 -19.40 -39.55 -1.06
CA GLN A 201 -18.92 -40.82 -0.50
C GLN A 201 -19.87 -41.38 0.57
N GLN A 202 -20.37 -40.54 1.49
CA GLN A 202 -21.34 -40.98 2.50
C GLN A 202 -22.65 -41.46 1.85
N GLN A 203 -23.12 -40.78 0.79
CA GLN A 203 -24.31 -41.19 0.06
C GLN A 203 -24.12 -42.54 -0.66
N GLU A 204 -22.93 -42.80 -1.20
CA GLU A 204 -22.58 -44.06 -1.86
C GLU A 204 -22.42 -45.22 -0.85
N LEU A 205 -21.85 -44.96 0.32
CA LEU A 205 -21.75 -45.94 1.42
C LEU A 205 -23.12 -46.30 2.01
N ILE A 206 -24.06 -45.35 2.06
CA ILE A 206 -25.45 -45.62 2.44
C ILE A 206 -26.15 -46.47 1.35
N LYS A 207 -25.97 -46.13 0.07
CA LYS A 207 -26.59 -46.87 -1.05
C LYS A 207 -26.05 -48.28 -1.21
N SER A 208 -24.78 -48.51 -0.90
CA SER A 208 -24.15 -49.84 -0.93
C SER A 208 -24.50 -50.71 0.31
N GLY A 209 -25.29 -50.18 1.25
CA GLY A 209 -25.79 -50.91 2.42
C GLY A 209 -24.74 -51.17 3.50
N GLN A 210 -23.54 -50.58 3.38
CA GLN A 210 -22.43 -50.75 4.33
C GLN A 210 -22.53 -49.81 5.54
N MET A 211 -23.38 -48.77 5.49
CA MET A 211 -23.53 -47.79 6.57
C MET A 211 -25.02 -47.46 6.81
N LYS A 212 -25.47 -47.47 8.07
CA LYS A 212 -26.85 -47.08 8.41
C LYS A 212 -26.94 -45.56 8.50
N THR A 213 -28.06 -44.99 8.04
CA THR A 213 -28.29 -43.53 8.00
C THR A 213 -28.17 -42.84 9.36
N ILE A 214 -28.39 -43.58 10.45
CA ILE A 214 -28.28 -43.09 11.83
C ILE A 214 -26.81 -42.81 12.21
N ASP A 215 -25.86 -43.60 11.70
CA ASP A 215 -24.43 -43.46 12.03
C ASP A 215 -23.80 -42.26 11.32
N VAL A 216 -24.30 -41.91 10.13
CA VAL A 216 -23.88 -40.71 9.39
C VAL A 216 -24.43 -39.43 10.04
N ALA A 217 -25.67 -39.46 10.55
CA ALA A 217 -26.26 -38.33 11.27
C ALA A 217 -25.57 -38.05 12.62
N ALA A 218 -24.91 -39.05 13.22
CA ALA A 218 -24.16 -38.92 14.47
C ALA A 218 -22.71 -38.46 14.27
N ALA A 219 -22.21 -38.35 13.03
CA ALA A 219 -20.84 -37.95 12.76
C ALA A 219 -20.62 -36.46 13.09
N ARG A 220 -19.82 -36.17 14.11
CA ARG A 220 -19.37 -34.80 14.41
C ARG A 220 -18.33 -34.37 13.39
N LEU A 221 -18.57 -33.22 12.76
CA LEU A 221 -17.57 -32.53 11.95
C LEU A 221 -16.50 -31.97 12.89
N ILE A 222 -15.31 -32.57 12.89
CA ILE A 222 -14.16 -32.07 13.64
C ILE A 222 -13.40 -31.09 12.73
N ASN A 223 -13.33 -29.84 13.14
CA ASN A 223 -12.49 -28.84 12.46
C ASN A 223 -11.03 -29.13 12.79
N LYS A 224 -10.15 -29.06 11.78
CA LYS A 224 -8.74 -29.48 11.84
C LYS A 224 -7.86 -28.68 12.83
N GLU A 225 -8.40 -27.63 13.46
CA GLU A 225 -7.69 -26.84 14.48
C GLU A 225 -7.72 -27.47 15.88
N GLU A 226 -8.58 -28.46 16.14
CA GLU A 226 -8.62 -29.17 17.44
C GLU A 226 -7.75 -30.45 17.47
N ALA A 227 -6.98 -30.75 16.41
CA ALA A 227 -6.23 -32.00 16.27
C ALA A 227 -4.72 -31.91 16.61
N THR A 228 -4.28 -30.85 17.30
CA THR A 228 -2.87 -30.68 17.72
C THR A 228 -2.69 -30.52 19.22
N ASP A 229 -3.46 -31.25 20.03
CA ASP A 229 -3.16 -31.41 21.45
C ASP A 229 -3.59 -32.81 21.95
N VAL A 230 -2.96 -33.86 21.38
CA VAL A 230 -2.65 -35.14 22.05
C VAL A 230 -1.40 -35.75 21.42
#